data_AF-A0A1W5ZZZ6-F1
#
_entry.id   AF-A0A1W5ZZZ6-F1
#
_cell.length_a   1.000
_cell.length_b   1.000
_cell.length_c   1.000
_cell.angle_alpha   90.00
_cell.angle_beta   90.00
_cell.angle_gamma   90.00
#
_symmetry.space_group_name_H-M   'P 1'
#
loop_
_entity.id
_entity.type
_entity.pdbx_description
1 polymer ?
#
loop_
_entity_poly.entity_id
_entity_poly.type
_entity_poly.pdbx_seq_one_letter_code
_entity_poly.pdbx_strand_id
1 'polypeptide(L)' 'MKTNAEIRLAINNSGFFTWEIAQKLDVHENTFYRWMRTEMTDEKKQMIIKAIDEVTEDE' A
#
# COMPACT_ATOMS: atom_id res chain seq x y z
N MET A 1 -17.25 -4.33 -7.34
CA MET A 1 -15.96 -4.97 -7.02
C MET A 1 -15.11 -3.96 -6.27
N LYS A 2 -14.72 -4.23 -5.02
CA LYS A 2 -13.75 -3.39 -4.31
C LYS A 2 -12.36 -3.79 -4.78
N THR A 3 -11.83 -3.08 -5.77
CA THR A 3 -10.48 -3.30 -6.31
C THR A 3 -9.44 -3.13 -5.20
N ASN A 4 -8.44 -4.00 -5.15
CA ASN A 4 -7.30 -3.94 -4.21
C ASN A 4 -7.68 -3.99 -2.71
N ALA A 5 -8.72 -4.75 -2.35
CA ALA A 5 -9.13 -4.94 -0.96
C ALA A 5 -8.01 -5.51 -0.06
N GLU A 6 -7.12 -6.31 -0.65
CA GLU A 6 -5.97 -6.96 -0.02
C GLU A 6 -4.99 -5.94 0.55
N ILE A 7 -4.66 -4.90 -0.24
CA ILE A 7 -3.80 -3.80 0.18
C ILE A 7 -4.48 -3.02 1.31
N ARG A 8 -5.77 -2.71 1.18
CA ARG A 8 -6.51 -1.99 2.25
C ARG A 8 -6.52 -2.78 3.55
N LEU A 9 -6.63 -4.11 3.49
CA LEU A 9 -6.56 -4.97 4.64
C LEU A 9 -5.15 -4.99 5.24
N ALA A 10 -4.11 -5.10 4.42
CA ALA A 10 -2.71 -5.06 4.87
C ALA A 10 -2.39 -3.75 5.60
N ILE A 11 -2.79 -2.61 5.02
CA ILE A 11 -2.65 -1.28 5.65
C ILE A 11 -3.39 -1.21 6.99
N ASN A 12 -4.63 -1.71 7.02
CA ASN A 12 -5.42 -1.69 8.26
C ASN A 12 -4.85 -2.64 9.32
N ASN A 13 -4.23 -3.74 8.92
CA ASN A 13 -3.61 -4.71 9.82
C ASN A 13 -2.25 -4.24 10.33
N SER A 14 -1.50 -3.49 9.51
CA SER A 14 -0.21 -2.93 9.93
C SER A 14 -0.39 -1.79 10.94
N GLY A 15 -1.56 -1.16 10.98
CA GLY A 15 -1.84 -0.03 11.87
C GLY A 15 -1.31 1.31 11.35
N PHE A 16 -0.62 1.29 10.21
CA PHE A 16 -0.09 2.48 9.55
C PHE A 16 -1.11 3.14 8.65
N PHE A 17 -0.92 4.44 8.44
CA PHE A 17 -1.68 5.19 7.47
C PHE A 17 -1.14 4.99 6.06
N THR A 18 -2.03 5.11 5.09
CA THR A 18 -1.70 5.01 3.66
C THR A 18 -0.58 5.98 3.23
N TRP A 19 -0.51 7.17 3.85
CA TRP A 19 0.52 8.17 3.52
C TRP A 19 1.91 7.78 4.03
N GLU A 20 2.02 7.02 5.13
CA GLU A 20 3.31 6.57 5.69
C GLU A 20 3.95 5.54 4.76
N ILE A 21 3.14 4.58 4.31
CA ILE A 21 3.55 3.57 3.33
C ILE A 21 3.91 4.23 2.01
N ALA A 22 3.15 5.24 1.58
CA ALA A 22 3.47 6.01 0.38
C ALA A 22 4.83 6.72 0.52
N GLN A 23 5.14 7.30 1.69
CA GLN A 23 6.45 7.90 1.95
C GLN A 23 7.57 6.86 1.91
N LYS A 24 7.39 5.67 2.49
CA LYS A 24 8.40 4.59 2.42
C LYS A 24 8.64 4.11 0.98
N LEU A 25 7.58 4.06 0.18
CA LEU A 25 7.62 3.73 -1.24
C LEU A 25 8.20 4.86 -2.12
N ASP A 26 8.61 5.99 -1.54
CA ASP A 26 9.04 7.20 -2.23
C ASP A 26 8.00 7.70 -3.26
N VAL A 27 6.71 7.52 -2.94
CA VAL A 27 5.60 7.98 -3.77
C VAL A 27 4.73 8.97 -3.03
N HIS A 28 4.22 9.94 -3.78
CA HIS A 28 3.24 10.87 -3.23
C HIS A 28 1.92 10.14 -2.91
N GLU A 29 1.27 10.50 -1.81
CA GLU A 29 -0.02 9.93 -1.38
C GLU A 29 -1.07 9.92 -2.51
N ASN A 30 -1.16 11.00 -3.31
CA ASN A 30 -2.08 11.11 -4.44
C ASN A 30 -1.82 10.06 -5.52
N THR A 31 -0.56 9.72 -5.76
CA THR A 31 -0.17 8.64 -6.67
C THR A 31 -0.64 7.30 -6.13
N PHE A 32 -0.44 7.06 -4.84
CA PHE A 32 -0.89 5.84 -4.18
C PHE A 32 -2.43 5.71 -4.17
N TYR A 33 -3.16 6.79 -3.88
CA TYR A 33 -4.62 6.83 -4.00
C TYR A 33 -5.11 6.56 -5.43
N ARG A 34 -4.39 7.04 -6.45
CA ARG A 34 -4.70 6.75 -7.85
C ARG A 34 -4.50 5.27 -8.15
N TRP A 35 -3.43 4.66 -7.66
CA TRP A 35 -3.18 3.23 -7.85
C TRP A 35 -4.28 2.37 -7.22
N MET A 36 -4.78 2.74 -6.04
CA MET A 36 -5.90 2.03 -5.39
C MET A 36 -7.23 2.16 -6.15
N ARG A 37 -7.41 3.15 -7.04
CA ARG A 37 -8.62 3.33 -7.85
C ARG A 37 -8.61 2.47 -9.13
N THR A 38 -7.45 2.01 -9.57
CA THR A 38 -7.26 1.17 -10.76
C THR A 38 -6.95 -0.27 -10.36
N GLU A 39 -7.25 -1.24 -11.23
CA GLU A 39 -6.77 -2.61 -11.00
C GLU A 39 -5.24 -2.63 -11.09
N MET A 40 -4.61 -3.07 -10.01
CA MET A 40 -3.16 -3.19 -9.94
C MET A 40 -2.76 -4.59 -10.38
N THR A 41 -1.71 -4.70 -11.18
CA THR A 41 -1.09 -5.99 -11.49
C THR A 41 -0.58 -6.63 -10.21
N ASP A 42 -0.58 -7.96 -10.16
CA ASP A 42 -0.17 -8.72 -8.96
C ASP A 42 1.26 -8.37 -8.52
N GLU A 43 2.17 -8.15 -9.46
CA GLU A 43 3.54 -7.68 -9.19
C GLU A 43 3.56 -6.38 -8.39
N LYS A 44 2.68 -5.43 -8.77
CA LYS A 44 2.61 -4.13 -8.13
C LYS A 44 1.95 -4.19 -6.76
N LYS A 45 0.99 -5.09 -6.58
CA LYS A 45 0.41 -5.36 -5.26
C LYS A 45 1.46 -5.97 -4.33
N GLN A 46 2.25 -6.93 -4.79
CA GLN A 46 3.31 -7.54 -3.99
C GLN A 46 4.37 -6.53 -3.56
N MET A 47 4.79 -5.63 -4.46
CA MET A 47 5.71 -4.53 -4.10
C MET A 47 5.15 -3.68 -2.96
N ILE A 48 3.86 -3.35 -3.00
CA ILE A 48 3.22 -2.56 -1.94
C ILE A 48 3.11 -3.34 -0.64
N ILE A 49 2.70 -4.61 -0.70
CA ILE A 49 2.60 -5.46 0.50
C ILE A 49 3.98 -5.59 1.15
N LYS A 50 5.03 -5.81 0.37
CA LYS A 50 6.40 -5.86 0.88
C LYS A 50 6.81 -4.54 1.54
N ALA A 51 6.49 -3.40 0.93
CA ALA A 51 6.78 -2.11 1.54
C ALA A 51 5.99 -1.89 2.85
N ILE A 52 4.74 -2.36 2.94
CA ILE A 52 3.97 -2.32 4.20
C ILE A 52 4.65 -3.17 5.28
N ASP A 53 5.13 -4.36 4.92
CA ASP A 53 5.87 -5.26 5.81
C ASP A 53 7.15 -4.59 6.32
N GLU A 54 7.93 -3.99 5.42
CA GLU A 54 9.15 -3.24 5.76
C GLU A 54 8.85 -2.02 6.66
N VAL A 55 7.73 -1.31 6.46
CA VAL A 55 7.32 -0.22 7.38
C VAL A 55 6.98 -0.75 8.77
N THR A 56 6.41 -1.96 8.84
CA THR A 56 5.98 -2.57 10.11
C THR A 56 7.17 -3.17 10.87
N GLU A 57 8.20 -3.67 10.18
CA GLU A 57 9.43 -4.18 10.79
C GLU A 57 10.43 -3.08 11.21
N ASP A 58 10.35 -1.86 10.63
CA ASP A 58 11.22 -0.74 10.98
C ASP A 58 10.84 -0.03 12.31
N GLU A 59 9.69 -0.35 12.94
CA GLU A 59 9.27 0.12 14.29
C GLU A 59 9.41 -0.96 15.38
#